data_AF-A0A5Q4SHF0-F1
#
_entry.id   AF-A0A5Q4SHF0-F1
#
_cell.length_a   1.000
_cell.length_b   1.000
_cell.length_c   1.000
_cell.angle_alpha   90.00
_cell.angle_beta   90.00
_cell.angle_gamma   90.00
#
_symmetry.space_group_name_H-M   'P 1'
#
loop_
_entity.id
_entity.type
_entity.pdbx_description
1 polymer ?
#
loop_
_entity_poly.entity_id
_entity_poly.type
_entity_poly.pdbx_seq_one_letter_code
_entity_poly.pdbx_strand_id
1 'polypeptide(L)'
;MESELPDIYCPFPQRSNPHVSHTREHLDAWTRRTGLVHRESARRRFEQADFGAFVGMVHPTANSEHLDLVADWFVWLFLVDDQLDDGHLGRSPDRVRDVVERMRAVVEGRA
;
A
#
# COMPACT_ATOMS: atom_id res chain seq x y z
N MET A 1 1.26 -29.80 8.15
CA MET A 1 0.74 -30.32 6.88
C MET A 1 0.85 -29.17 5.91
N GLU A 2 1.92 -29.15 5.11
CA GLU A 2 2.02 -28.15 4.03
C GLU A 2 0.92 -28.48 3.03
N SER A 3 -0.06 -27.58 2.93
CA SER A 3 -1.05 -27.64 1.85
C SER A 3 -0.33 -27.22 0.58
N GLU A 4 -0.24 -28.09 -0.42
CA GLU A 4 0.15 -27.65 -1.76
C GLU A 4 -0.91 -26.64 -2.25
N LEU A 5 -0.45 -25.45 -2.62
CA LEU A 5 -1.30 -24.44 -3.22
C LEU A 5 -1.55 -24.82 -4.69
N PRO A 6 -2.78 -24.65 -5.21
CA PRO A 6 -3.05 -24.95 -6.61
C PRO A 6 -2.36 -23.94 -7.53
N ASP A 7 -1.97 -24.41 -8.73
CA ASP A 7 -1.55 -23.52 -9.80
C ASP A 7 -2.73 -22.63 -10.23
N ILE A 8 -2.55 -21.30 -10.12
CA ILE A 8 -3.55 -20.33 -10.57
C ILE A 8 -3.27 -20.00 -12.04
N TYR A 9 -4.08 -20.56 -12.94
CA TYR A 9 -3.98 -20.28 -14.38
C TYR A 9 -4.29 -18.81 -14.70
N CYS A 10 -3.34 -18.12 -15.34
CA CYS A 10 -3.52 -16.77 -15.85
C CYS A 10 -3.30 -16.75 -17.38
N PRO A 11 -4.35 -16.56 -18.20
CA PRO A 11 -4.23 -16.57 -19.66
C PRO A 11 -3.62 -15.28 -20.23
N PHE A 12 -3.31 -14.29 -19.38
CA PHE A 12 -2.84 -12.97 -19.80
C PHE A 12 -1.32 -12.87 -19.68
N PRO A 13 -0.65 -12.19 -20.63
CA PRO A 13 0.80 -12.00 -20.54
C PRO A 13 1.15 -11.14 -19.33
N GLN A 14 2.24 -11.51 -18.64
CA GLN A 14 2.81 -10.69 -17.59
C GLN A 14 3.32 -9.38 -18.19
N ARG A 15 2.99 -8.27 -17.54
CA ARG A 15 3.47 -6.93 -17.89
C ARG A 15 3.89 -6.22 -16.61
N SER A 16 4.82 -5.29 -16.75
CA SER A 16 5.24 -4.39 -15.68
C SER A 16 5.47 -3.01 -16.24
N ASN A 17 5.13 -1.99 -15.46
CA ASN A 17 5.32 -0.60 -15.83
C ASN A 17 6.83 -0.27 -15.93
N PRO A 18 7.31 0.45 -16.98
CA PRO A 18 8.71 0.85 -17.08
C PRO A 18 9.18 1.80 -15.98
N HIS A 19 8.26 2.45 -15.25
CA HIS A 19 8.56 3.43 -14.20
C HIS A 19 8.75 2.83 -12.80
N VAL A 20 8.71 1.51 -12.62
CA VAL A 20 8.81 0.85 -11.30
C VAL A 20 10.01 1.30 -10.47
N SER A 21 11.20 1.44 -11.08
CA SER A 21 12.39 1.90 -10.35
C SER A 21 12.22 3.30 -9.77
N HIS A 22 11.64 4.23 -10.55
CA HIS A 22 11.31 5.57 -10.08
C HIS A 22 10.31 5.52 -8.93
N THR A 23 9.24 4.74 -9.07
CA THR A 23 8.21 4.62 -8.04
C THR A 23 8.74 4.04 -6.73
N ARG A 24 9.70 3.10 -6.77
CA ARG A 24 10.36 2.61 -5.55
C ARG A 24 11.11 3.72 -4.81
N GLU A 25 11.84 4.56 -5.53
CA GLU A 25 12.55 5.71 -4.96
C GLU A 25 11.56 6.75 -4.40
N HIS A 26 10.50 7.04 -5.14
CA HIS A 26 9.41 7.92 -4.69
C HIS A 26 8.79 7.42 -3.38
N LEU A 27 8.44 6.13 -3.29
CA LEU A 27 7.83 5.54 -2.10
C LEU A 27 8.74 5.59 -0.86
N ASP A 28 10.05 5.32 -1.00
CA ASP A 28 10.98 5.46 0.14
C ASP A 28 11.03 6.92 0.62
N ALA A 29 11.14 7.88 -0.30
CA ALA A 29 11.16 9.29 0.06
C ALA A 29 9.82 9.76 0.67
N TRP A 30 8.70 9.33 0.11
CA TRP A 30 7.36 9.72 0.55
C TRP A 30 7.03 9.16 1.93
N THR A 31 7.23 7.87 2.16
CA THR A 31 6.94 7.23 3.46
C THR A 31 7.79 7.79 4.61
N ARG A 32 9.04 8.16 4.31
CA ARG A 32 9.94 8.87 5.25
C ARG A 32 9.41 10.25 5.60
N ARG A 33 9.03 11.04 4.58
CA ARG A 33 8.56 12.42 4.74
C ARG A 33 7.24 12.48 5.50
N THR A 34 6.33 11.55 5.26
CA THR A 34 5.02 11.49 5.93
C THR A 34 5.08 10.85 7.32
N GLY A 35 6.17 10.15 7.65
CA GLY A 35 6.34 9.45 8.93
C GLY A 35 5.46 8.20 9.07
N LEU A 36 4.83 7.75 7.98
CA LEU A 36 3.96 6.56 7.97
C LEU A 36 4.75 5.29 8.32
N VAL A 37 6.01 5.18 7.87
CA VAL A 37 6.91 4.08 8.18
C VAL A 37 8.11 4.60 8.95
N HIS A 38 8.05 4.55 10.28
CA HIS A 38 9.05 5.18 11.16
C HIS A 38 9.89 4.19 11.98
N ARG A 39 9.48 2.91 12.08
CA ARG A 39 10.25 1.87 12.78
C ARG A 39 11.11 1.10 11.79
N GLU A 40 12.36 0.83 12.15
CA GLU A 40 13.30 0.09 11.29
C GLU A 40 12.78 -1.33 10.94
N SER A 41 12.09 -1.99 11.88
CA SER A 41 11.45 -3.29 11.63
C SER A 41 10.24 -3.22 10.70
N ALA A 42 9.55 -2.09 10.63
CA ALA A 42 8.46 -1.84 9.69
C ALA A 42 9.03 -1.49 8.31
N ARG A 43 10.14 -0.74 8.26
CA ARG A 43 10.82 -0.40 7.01
C ARG A 43 11.31 -1.62 6.25
N ARG A 44 11.96 -2.58 6.93
CA ARG A 44 12.37 -3.82 6.27
C ARG A 44 11.19 -4.62 5.71
N ARG A 45 10.06 -4.67 6.42
CA ARG A 45 8.84 -5.33 5.91
C ARG A 45 8.27 -4.59 4.71
N PHE A 46 8.26 -3.26 4.76
CA PHE A 46 7.82 -2.40 3.67
C PHE A 46 8.68 -2.61 2.40
N GLU A 47 10.00 -2.66 2.55
CA GLU A 47 10.93 -2.94 1.44
C GLU A 47 10.72 -4.35 0.87
N GLN A 48 10.47 -5.35 1.72
CA GLN A 48 10.19 -6.72 1.29
C GLN A 48 8.85 -6.88 0.56
N ALA A 49 7.85 -6.08 0.90
CA ALA A 49 6.54 -6.09 0.25
C ALA A 49 6.61 -5.58 -1.21
N ASP A 50 7.61 -4.77 -1.54
CA ASP A 50 7.87 -4.22 -2.88
C ASP A 50 6.61 -3.66 -3.58
N PHE A 51 6.01 -2.65 -2.94
CA PHE A 51 4.83 -1.97 -3.49
C PHE A 51 5.06 -1.39 -4.88
N GLY A 52 6.29 -1.00 -5.22
CA GLY A 52 6.64 -0.54 -6.56
C GLY A 52 6.45 -1.62 -7.62
N ALA A 53 6.91 -2.85 -7.35
CA ALA A 53 6.65 -3.98 -8.26
C ALA A 53 5.16 -4.29 -8.36
N PHE A 54 4.46 -4.31 -7.23
CA PHE A 54 3.02 -4.59 -7.18
C PHE A 54 2.23 -3.63 -8.07
N VAL A 55 2.38 -2.31 -7.86
CA VAL A 55 1.63 -1.31 -8.64
C VAL A 55 2.06 -1.31 -10.11
N GLY A 56 3.32 -1.63 -10.39
CA GLY A 56 3.84 -1.79 -11.75
C GLY A 56 3.14 -2.91 -12.52
N MET A 57 2.80 -4.01 -11.86
CA MET A 57 2.03 -5.11 -12.44
C MET A 57 0.54 -4.76 -12.61
N VAL A 58 -0.05 -4.05 -11.65
CA VAL A 58 -1.47 -3.67 -11.69
C VAL A 58 -1.73 -2.55 -12.71
N HIS A 59 -0.78 -1.62 -12.87
CA HIS A 59 -0.90 -0.45 -13.74
C HIS A 59 0.22 -0.37 -14.79
N PRO A 60 0.32 -1.35 -15.72
CA PRO A 60 1.48 -1.49 -16.61
C PRO A 60 1.61 -0.38 -17.68
N THR A 61 0.61 0.48 -17.84
CA THR A 61 0.58 1.56 -18.84
C THR A 61 0.38 2.96 -18.24
N ALA A 62 0.35 3.08 -16.92
CA ALA A 62 0.28 4.40 -16.28
C ALA A 62 1.55 5.20 -16.58
N ASN A 63 1.43 6.52 -16.71
CA ASN A 63 2.60 7.39 -16.69
C ASN A 63 3.20 7.41 -15.27
N SER A 64 4.41 7.96 -15.13
CA SER A 64 5.12 7.99 -13.85
C SER A 64 4.30 8.66 -12.74
N GLU A 65 3.71 9.83 -13.01
CA GLU A 65 2.95 10.60 -12.01
C GLU A 65 1.74 9.83 -11.47
N HIS A 66 0.95 9.20 -12.36
CA HIS A 66 -0.18 8.39 -11.94
C HIS A 66 0.26 7.10 -11.24
N LEU A 67 1.40 6.52 -11.62
CA LEU A 67 1.94 5.35 -10.94
C LEU A 67 2.38 5.68 -9.52
N ASP A 68 3.02 6.82 -9.31
CA ASP A 68 3.43 7.28 -7.99
C ASP A 68 2.22 7.61 -7.11
N LEU A 69 1.20 8.29 -7.66
CA LEU A 69 -0.03 8.59 -6.94
C LEU A 69 -0.77 7.32 -6.47
N VAL A 70 -0.93 6.34 -7.36
CA VAL A 70 -1.61 5.10 -7.01
C VAL A 70 -0.78 4.26 -6.05
N ALA A 71 0.56 4.35 -6.13
CA ALA A 71 1.46 3.73 -5.17
C ALA A 71 1.31 4.30 -3.77
N ASP A 72 1.31 5.63 -3.63
CA ASP A 72 1.06 6.30 -2.35
C ASP A 72 -0.29 5.87 -1.75
N TRP A 73 -1.33 5.80 -2.60
CA TRP A 73 -2.67 5.36 -2.19
C TRP A 73 -2.68 3.91 -1.71
N PHE A 74 -2.09 2.97 -2.45
CA PHE A 74 -2.02 1.57 -2.04
C PHE A 74 -1.23 1.41 -0.76
N VAL A 75 -0.06 2.05 -0.64
CA VAL A 75 0.74 2.01 0.58
C VAL A 75 -0.05 2.52 1.78
N TRP A 76 -0.74 3.65 1.65
CA TRP A 76 -1.58 4.17 2.72
C TRP A 76 -2.70 3.18 3.09
N LEU A 77 -3.37 2.59 2.08
CA LEU A 77 -4.45 1.62 2.28
C LEU A 77 -3.98 0.38 3.04
N PHE A 78 -2.86 -0.23 2.64
CA PHE A 78 -2.31 -1.41 3.32
C PHE A 78 -1.86 -1.09 4.75
N LEU A 79 -1.26 0.08 4.99
CA LEU A 79 -0.88 0.46 6.35
C LEU A 79 -2.09 0.71 7.26
N VAL A 80 -3.20 1.21 6.72
CA VAL A 80 -4.46 1.32 7.46
C VAL A 80 -5.05 -0.07 7.72
N ASP A 81 -5.06 -0.94 6.71
CA ASP A 81 -5.54 -2.33 6.80
C ASP A 81 -4.78 -3.11 7.89
N ASP A 82 -3.44 -3.02 7.93
CA ASP A 82 -2.61 -3.62 8.99
C ASP A 82 -3.01 -3.14 10.41
N GLN A 83 -3.43 -1.87 10.57
CA GLN A 83 -3.91 -1.38 11.87
C GLN A 83 -5.29 -1.91 12.23
N LEU A 84 -6.11 -2.27 11.24
CA LEU A 84 -7.43 -2.83 11.43
C LEU A 84 -7.35 -4.36 11.64
N ASP A 85 -6.46 -5.07 10.97
CA ASP A 85 -6.36 -6.53 11.10
C ASP A 85 -5.52 -6.93 12.31
N ASP A 86 -4.30 -6.40 12.41
CA ASP A 86 -3.34 -6.78 13.44
C ASP A 86 -3.26 -5.79 14.61
N GLY A 87 -3.68 -4.56 14.37
CA GLY A 87 -3.60 -3.46 15.33
C GLY A 87 -4.66 -3.50 16.43
N HIS A 88 -4.44 -2.66 17.45
CA HIS A 88 -5.39 -2.46 18.54
C HIS A 88 -6.67 -1.72 18.12
N LEU A 89 -6.63 -1.05 16.95
CA LEU A 89 -7.75 -0.27 16.42
C LEU A 89 -8.90 -1.19 16.00
N GLY A 90 -8.60 -2.25 15.25
CA GLY A 90 -9.60 -3.19 14.73
C GLY A 90 -10.38 -3.98 15.77
N ARG A 91 -9.90 -4.06 17.01
CA ARG A 91 -10.53 -4.81 18.10
C ARG A 91 -11.81 -4.15 18.66
N SER A 92 -12.18 -2.97 18.16
CA SER A 92 -13.36 -2.24 18.61
C SER A 92 -14.04 -1.53 17.43
N PRO A 93 -15.25 -1.95 17.04
CA PRO A 93 -16.02 -1.31 15.97
C PRO A 93 -16.25 0.19 16.19
N ASP A 94 -16.44 0.61 17.44
CA ASP A 94 -16.62 2.03 17.78
C ASP A 94 -15.35 2.84 17.51
N ARG A 95 -14.17 2.34 17.91
CA ARG A 95 -12.91 3.02 17.62
C ARG A 95 -12.61 3.07 16.13
N VAL A 96 -12.91 2.00 15.39
CA VAL A 96 -12.79 1.98 13.93
C VAL A 96 -13.67 3.06 13.32
N ARG A 97 -14.94 3.15 13.72
CA ARG A 97 -15.87 4.20 13.26
C ARG A 97 -15.28 5.59 13.51
N ASP A 98 -14.80 5.88 14.73
CA ASP A 98 -14.25 7.18 15.08
C ASP A 98 -13.00 7.56 14.26
N VAL A 99 -12.16 6.59 13.89
CA VAL A 99 -10.98 6.83 13.05
C VAL A 99 -11.38 7.03 11.59
N VAL A 100 -12.26 6.19 11.06
CA VAL A 100 -12.75 6.28 9.68
C VAL A 100 -13.48 7.61 9.45
N GLU A 101 -14.29 8.08 10.40
CA GLU A 101 -14.96 9.38 10.31
C GLU A 101 -13.96 10.54 10.23
N ARG A 102 -12.85 10.48 10.98
CA ARG A 102 -11.75 11.46 10.92
C ARG A 102 -11.05 11.42 9.56
N MET A 103 -10.74 10.23 9.05
CA MET A 103 -10.15 10.08 7.70
C MET A 103 -11.08 10.64 6.62
N ARG A 104 -12.38 10.36 6.71
CA ARG A 104 -13.41 10.87 5.80
C ARG A 104 -13.49 12.39 5.83
N ALA A 105 -13.41 13.01 7.01
CA ALA A 105 -13.41 14.47 7.13
C ALA A 105 -12.22 15.11 6.39
N VAL A 106 -11.03 14.50 6.44
CA VAL A 106 -9.85 14.97 5.70
C VAL A 106 -10.07 14.87 4.19
N VAL A 107 -10.53 13.71 3.70
CA VAL A 107 -10.78 13.49 2.26
C VAL A 107 -11.86 14.44 1.72
N GLU A 108 -12.86 14.79 2.54
CA GLU A 108 -13.92 15.71 2.16
C GLU A 108 -13.57 17.20 2.38
N GLY A 109 -12.35 17.51 2.85
CA GLY A 109 -11.93 18.89 3.10
C GLY A 109 -12.66 19.57 4.26
N ARG A 110 -13.14 18.80 5.23
CA ARG A 110 -13.86 19.25 6.43
C ARG A 110 -13.01 19.24 7.71
N ALA A 111 -11.72 18.90 7.58
CA ALA A 111 -10.76 18.78 8.68
C ALA A 111 -9.97 20.07 8.91
#